data_AF-A0A3P9C0S6-F1
#
_entry.id   AF-A0A3P9C0S6-F1
#
_cell.length_a   1.000
_cell.length_b   1.000
_cell.length_c   1.000
_cell.angle_alpha   90.00
_cell.angle_beta   90.00
_cell.angle_gamma   90.00
#
_symmetry.space_group_name_H-M   'P 1'
#
loop_
_entity.id
_entity.type
_entity.pdbx_description
1 polymer ?
#
loop_
_entity_poly.entity_id
_entity_poly.type
_entity_poly.pdbx_seq_one_letter_code
_entity_poly.pdbx_strand_id
1 'polypeptide(L)'
;MSASPAEDLLQQWESEQARLRQQVLEDDTEDWQRSPDFSGLERVGGVDLSFIKGDDVNACAQLVVLSYPDLQVLYEDSQMVTLTAPYIAGFLAFRETPFLLEALQRLKKNQPTLLPQVVFVDGNGLFHYREFGLACHLGVLSGLPCVGVAKNLLQVQGVNKSEEHQSQIAALQRGGDSFPLIGASGKVLGKVRQRTDAQKIETNTSDKGVVLLLLTSKKTLAAESQTQQILYDDHNWRAR
;
A
#
# COMPACT_ATOMS: atom_id res chain seq x y z
N MET A 1 -22.08 -15.94 -29.39
CA MET A 1 -21.84 -14.48 -29.49
C MET A 1 -20.44 -14.25 -28.95
N SER A 2 -19.54 -13.62 -29.72
CA SER A 2 -18.19 -13.30 -29.24
C SER A 2 -18.29 -12.20 -28.18
N ALA A 3 -17.55 -12.33 -27.09
CA ALA A 3 -17.46 -11.29 -26.08
C ALA A 3 -16.88 -10.00 -26.70
N SER A 4 -17.23 -8.85 -26.12
CA SER A 4 -16.69 -7.56 -26.52
C SER A 4 -15.24 -7.40 -26.03
N PRO A 5 -14.41 -6.55 -26.66
CA PRO A 5 -13.02 -6.35 -26.23
C PRO A 5 -12.85 -5.92 -24.77
N ALA A 6 -13.85 -5.23 -24.19
CA ALA A 6 -13.83 -4.83 -22.78
C ALA A 6 -14.15 -6.01 -21.84
N GLU A 7 -15.06 -6.90 -22.23
CA GLU A 7 -15.38 -8.12 -21.49
C GLU A 7 -14.19 -9.10 -21.52
N ASP A 8 -13.53 -9.23 -22.68
CA ASP A 8 -12.31 -10.03 -22.82
C ASP A 8 -11.18 -9.51 -21.91
N LEU A 9 -10.95 -8.20 -21.88
CA LEU A 9 -9.94 -7.59 -21.00
C LEU A 9 -10.25 -7.82 -19.52
N LEU A 10 -11.52 -7.65 -19.12
CA LEU A 10 -11.94 -7.89 -17.75
C LEU A 10 -11.70 -9.34 -17.35
N GLN A 11 -12.08 -10.31 -18.18
CA GLN A 11 -11.88 -11.73 -17.92
C GLN A 11 -10.39 -12.09 -17.83
N GLN A 12 -9.55 -11.48 -18.67
CA GLN A 12 -8.09 -11.63 -18.61
C GLN A 12 -7.55 -11.11 -17.28
N TRP A 13 -7.95 -9.91 -16.85
CA TRP A 13 -7.51 -9.33 -15.59
C TRP A 13 -7.99 -10.10 -14.37
N GLU A 14 -9.22 -10.63 -14.38
CA GLU A 14 -9.73 -11.51 -13.32
C GLU A 14 -8.90 -12.78 -13.20
N SER A 15 -8.61 -13.42 -14.34
CA SER A 15 -7.80 -14.63 -14.39
C SER A 15 -6.38 -14.37 -13.88
N GLU A 16 -5.79 -13.24 -14.27
CA GLU A 16 -4.44 -12.87 -13.84
C GLU A 16 -4.37 -12.51 -12.36
N GLN A 17 -5.36 -11.79 -11.81
CA GLN A 17 -5.44 -11.57 -10.36
C GLN A 17 -5.54 -12.88 -9.60
N ALA A 18 -6.39 -13.82 -10.05
CA ALA A 18 -6.53 -15.12 -9.43
C ALA A 18 -5.21 -15.92 -9.46
N ARG A 19 -4.49 -15.88 -10.60
CA ARG A 19 -3.20 -16.55 -10.77
C ARG A 19 -2.11 -15.95 -9.87
N LEU A 20 -2.02 -14.63 -9.80
CA LEU A 20 -1.02 -13.94 -8.97
C LEU A 20 -1.36 -14.02 -7.47
N ARG A 21 -2.64 -14.01 -7.12
CA ARG A 21 -3.12 -14.16 -5.72
C ARG A 21 -2.61 -15.46 -5.08
N GLN A 22 -2.47 -16.53 -5.86
CA GLN A 22 -1.94 -17.82 -5.39
C GLN A 22 -0.46 -17.76 -4.99
N GLN A 23 0.27 -16.73 -5.41
CA GLN A 23 1.69 -16.53 -5.09
C GLN A 23 1.90 -15.60 -3.90
N VAL A 24 0.83 -15.04 -3.32
CA VAL A 24 0.94 -14.17 -2.14
C VAL A 24 1.33 -15.01 -0.93
N LEU A 25 2.44 -14.63 -0.30
CA LEU A 25 2.89 -15.21 0.96
C LEU A 25 2.34 -14.37 2.11
N GLU A 26 1.54 -15.02 2.98
CA GLU A 26 0.86 -14.35 4.10
C GLU A 26 1.64 -14.37 5.44
N ASP A 27 2.80 -15.01 5.45
CA ASP A 27 3.63 -15.22 6.63
C ASP A 27 5.00 -14.54 6.44
N ASP A 28 5.70 -14.29 7.55
CA ASP A 28 7.02 -13.66 7.51
C ASP A 28 8.06 -14.60 6.89
N THR A 29 8.77 -14.10 5.89
CA THR A 29 9.80 -14.83 5.15
C THR A 29 11.20 -14.50 5.66
N GLU A 30 11.40 -13.29 6.18
CA GLU A 30 12.72 -12.75 6.53
C GLU A 30 13.00 -12.81 8.04
N ASP A 31 14.28 -12.92 8.42
CA ASP A 31 14.67 -13.01 9.84
C ASP A 31 14.40 -11.71 10.61
N TRP A 32 14.60 -10.55 9.97
CA TRP A 32 14.34 -9.25 10.58
C TRP A 32 12.86 -9.06 10.93
N GLN A 33 11.92 -9.71 10.23
CA GLN A 33 10.48 -9.66 10.55
C GLN A 33 10.15 -10.43 11.84
N ARG A 34 10.97 -11.43 12.16
CA ARG A 34 10.80 -12.29 13.35
C ARG A 34 11.46 -11.69 14.59
N SER A 35 12.38 -10.73 14.40
CA SER A 35 13.01 -10.00 15.50
C SER A 35 12.00 -9.04 16.15
N PRO A 36 11.85 -9.03 17.50
CA PRO A 36 10.92 -8.12 18.18
C PRO A 36 11.18 -6.63 17.93
N ASP A 37 12.41 -6.28 17.60
CA ASP A 37 12.91 -4.91 17.36
C ASP A 37 13.30 -4.66 15.90
N PHE A 38 12.98 -5.59 14.99
CA PHE A 38 13.40 -5.55 13.58
C PHE A 38 14.92 -5.52 13.36
N SER A 39 15.71 -6.05 14.29
CA SER A 39 17.16 -6.19 14.08
C SER A 39 17.48 -6.82 12.72
N GLY A 40 18.33 -6.16 11.95
CA GLY A 40 18.66 -6.51 10.56
C GLY A 40 17.85 -5.78 9.49
N LEU A 41 16.81 -5.03 9.85
CA LEU A 41 16.15 -4.09 8.94
C LEU A 41 16.95 -2.77 8.89
N GLU A 42 17.39 -2.40 7.69
CA GLU A 42 18.24 -1.22 7.45
C GLU A 42 17.59 -0.24 6.47
N ARG A 43 16.70 -0.72 5.60
CA ARG A 43 16.11 0.07 4.51
C ARG A 43 14.65 -0.25 4.29
N VAL A 44 13.84 0.80 4.24
CA VAL A 44 12.41 0.75 3.96
C VAL A 44 12.10 1.60 2.73
N GLY A 45 11.29 1.06 1.82
CA GLY A 45 10.84 1.73 0.61
C GLY A 45 9.45 2.33 0.78
N GLY A 46 9.17 3.43 0.12
CA GLY A 46 7.83 3.99 -0.04
C GLY A 46 7.52 4.16 -1.52
N VAL A 47 6.32 3.80 -1.95
CA VAL A 47 5.85 4.06 -3.31
C VAL A 47 4.46 4.68 -3.31
N ASP A 48 4.27 5.61 -4.23
CA ASP A 48 3.00 6.25 -4.53
C ASP A 48 2.87 6.46 -6.05
N LEU A 49 1.62 6.50 -6.53
CA LEU A 49 1.31 6.95 -7.88
C LEU A 49 0.18 7.97 -7.83
N SER A 50 0.52 9.20 -8.16
CA SER A 50 -0.39 10.33 -8.04
C SER A 50 -0.74 10.95 -9.38
N PHE A 51 -2.02 10.99 -9.68
CA PHE A 51 -2.56 11.59 -10.91
C PHE A 51 -2.43 13.12 -10.89
N ILE A 52 -2.19 13.71 -12.06
CA ILE A 52 -2.26 15.16 -12.21
C ILE A 52 -3.71 15.61 -11.97
N LYS A 53 -3.91 16.71 -11.25
CA LYS A 53 -5.25 17.20 -10.92
C LYS A 53 -6.04 17.49 -12.20
N GLY A 54 -7.14 16.77 -12.39
CA GLY A 54 -8.01 16.89 -13.57
C GLY A 54 -7.60 16.03 -14.76
N ASP A 55 -6.61 15.15 -14.60
CA ASP A 55 -6.14 14.20 -15.60
C ASP A 55 -6.19 12.78 -15.02
N ASP A 56 -6.88 11.86 -15.70
CA ASP A 56 -7.02 10.46 -15.28
C ASP A 56 -6.05 9.51 -16.02
N VAL A 57 -5.17 10.06 -16.85
CA VAL A 57 -4.19 9.33 -17.66
C VAL A 57 -2.76 9.64 -17.20
N ASN A 58 -2.40 10.90 -16.98
CA ASN A 58 -1.05 11.27 -16.58
C ASN A 58 -0.88 11.30 -15.07
N ALA A 59 0.19 10.68 -14.60
CA ALA A 59 0.51 10.57 -13.18
C ALA A 59 2.02 10.67 -12.93
N CYS A 60 2.40 10.87 -11.67
CA CYS A 60 3.76 10.77 -11.19
C CYS A 60 3.92 9.47 -10.42
N ALA A 61 4.80 8.57 -10.86
CA ALA A 61 5.20 7.38 -10.13
C ALA A 61 6.42 7.72 -9.26
N GLN A 62 6.34 7.45 -7.96
CA GLN A 62 7.37 7.83 -7.00
C GLN A 62 7.89 6.61 -6.23
N LEU A 63 9.19 6.59 -6.00
CA LEU A 63 9.88 5.63 -5.14
C LEU A 63 10.84 6.38 -4.23
N VAL A 64 10.75 6.14 -2.93
CA VAL A 64 11.72 6.61 -1.94
C VAL A 64 12.30 5.42 -1.18
N VAL A 65 13.57 5.50 -0.78
CA VAL A 65 14.18 4.57 0.17
C VAL A 65 14.74 5.36 1.33
N LEU A 66 14.41 4.93 2.54
CA LEU A 66 14.87 5.54 3.76
C LEU A 66 15.70 4.54 4.56
N SER A 67 16.66 5.04 5.34
CA SER A 67 17.34 4.26 6.36
C SER A 67 16.35 3.86 7.46
N TYR A 68 16.63 2.77 8.14
CA TYR A 68 15.90 2.33 9.32
C TYR A 68 16.90 2.08 10.47
N PRO A 69 16.60 2.52 11.70
CA PRO A 69 15.36 3.18 12.16
C PRO A 69 15.33 4.70 11.97
N ASP A 70 16.42 5.33 11.49
CA ASP A 70 16.57 6.79 11.50
C ASP A 70 15.68 7.54 10.49
N LEU A 71 15.08 6.82 9.53
CA LEU A 71 14.23 7.34 8.46
C LEU A 71 14.87 8.47 7.64
N GLN A 72 16.18 8.40 7.42
CA GLN A 72 16.85 9.37 6.56
C GLN A 72 16.71 8.94 5.11
N VAL A 73 16.36 9.88 4.22
CA VAL A 73 16.22 9.56 2.80
C VAL A 73 17.58 9.18 2.21
N LEU A 74 17.65 8.00 1.62
CA LEU A 74 18.83 7.45 0.96
C LEU A 74 18.71 7.53 -0.57
N TYR A 75 17.48 7.44 -1.08
CA TYR A 75 17.19 7.43 -2.51
C TYR A 75 15.80 7.98 -2.80
N GLU A 76 15.66 8.69 -3.92
CA GLU A 76 14.39 9.17 -4.46
C GLU A 76 14.40 9.01 -5.99
N ASP A 77 13.28 8.57 -6.56
CA ASP A 77 13.00 8.58 -8.00
C ASP A 77 11.55 9.03 -8.21
N SER A 78 11.34 9.90 -9.19
CA SER A 78 10.03 10.40 -9.59
C SER A 78 9.98 10.49 -11.10
N GLN A 79 9.00 9.83 -11.71
CA GLN A 79 8.81 9.83 -13.16
C GLN A 79 7.37 10.17 -13.51
N MET A 80 7.19 11.10 -14.44
CA MET A 80 5.91 11.31 -15.09
C MET A 80 5.62 10.14 -16.04
N VAL A 81 4.43 9.57 -15.90
CA VAL A 81 3.98 8.38 -16.62
C VAL A 81 2.59 8.58 -17.19
N THR A 82 2.28 7.85 -18.25
CA THR A 82 0.99 7.90 -18.96
C THR A 82 0.32 6.53 -18.85
N LEU A 83 -0.77 6.45 -18.11
CA LEU A 83 -1.53 5.22 -17.83
C LEU A 83 -2.53 4.97 -18.96
N THR A 84 -2.14 4.15 -19.93
CA THR A 84 -2.96 3.81 -21.10
C THR A 84 -4.00 2.72 -20.81
N ALA A 85 -3.82 1.92 -19.77
CA ALA A 85 -4.79 0.92 -19.34
C ALA A 85 -6.08 1.60 -18.80
N PRO A 86 -7.28 1.07 -19.11
CA PRO A 86 -8.54 1.68 -18.69
C PRO A 86 -8.74 1.60 -17.17
N TYR A 87 -9.49 2.55 -16.62
CA TYR A 87 -9.94 2.48 -15.23
C TYR A 87 -11.11 1.51 -15.08
N ILE A 88 -10.89 0.41 -14.35
CA ILE A 88 -11.93 -0.52 -13.94
C ILE A 88 -11.85 -0.70 -12.43
N ALA A 89 -12.98 -0.48 -11.74
CA ALA A 89 -13.05 -0.60 -10.28
C ALA A 89 -12.61 -2.00 -9.82
N GLY A 90 -11.68 -2.06 -8.86
CA GLY A 90 -11.07 -3.32 -8.39
C GLY A 90 -9.88 -3.81 -9.23
N PHE A 91 -9.45 -3.06 -10.26
CA PHE A 91 -8.32 -3.42 -11.11
C PHE A 91 -7.27 -2.29 -11.25
N LEU A 92 -7.31 -1.30 -10.35
CA LEU A 92 -6.37 -0.18 -10.34
C LEU A 92 -4.90 -0.63 -10.41
N ALA A 93 -4.58 -1.74 -9.74
CA ALA A 93 -3.23 -2.30 -9.74
C ALA A 93 -2.67 -2.62 -11.14
N PHE A 94 -3.51 -2.97 -12.13
CA PHE A 94 -3.04 -3.18 -13.51
C PHE A 94 -2.58 -1.89 -14.20
N ARG A 95 -3.08 -0.73 -13.75
CA ARG A 95 -2.65 0.57 -14.26
C ARG A 95 -1.35 1.02 -13.60
N GLU A 96 -1.19 0.79 -12.30
CA GLU A 96 -0.13 1.42 -11.51
C GLU A 96 1.11 0.53 -11.31
N THR A 97 0.91 -0.78 -11.10
CA THR A 97 2.00 -1.71 -10.79
C THR A 97 3.12 -1.70 -11.82
N PRO A 98 2.88 -1.63 -13.15
CA PRO A 98 3.96 -1.61 -14.13
C PRO A 98 4.95 -0.46 -13.89
N PHE A 99 4.45 0.74 -13.58
CA PHE A 99 5.29 1.94 -13.39
C PHE A 99 6.03 1.91 -12.05
N LEU A 100 5.38 1.45 -10.98
CA LEU A 100 6.03 1.28 -9.67
C LEU A 100 7.10 0.17 -9.71
N LEU A 101 6.83 -0.92 -10.41
CA LEU A 101 7.80 -2.00 -10.63
C LEU A 101 9.01 -1.50 -11.44
N GLU A 102 8.77 -0.68 -12.46
CA GLU A 102 9.86 -0.07 -13.24
C GLU A 102 10.76 0.82 -12.37
N ALA A 103 10.19 1.60 -11.44
CA ALA A 103 10.97 2.40 -10.49
C ALA A 103 11.88 1.51 -9.61
N LEU A 104 11.35 0.41 -9.07
CA LEU A 104 12.15 -0.56 -8.32
C LEU A 104 13.24 -1.23 -9.18
N GLN A 105 12.94 -1.54 -10.44
CA GLN A 105 13.91 -2.11 -11.37
C GLN A 105 15.03 -1.12 -11.72
N ARG A 106 14.72 0.17 -11.91
CA ARG A 106 15.71 1.23 -12.11
C ARG A 106 16.61 1.38 -10.89
N LEU A 107 16.04 1.42 -9.68
CA LEU A 107 16.81 1.42 -8.43
C LEU A 107 17.75 0.20 -8.37
N LYS A 108 17.22 -1.02 -8.56
CA LYS A 108 17.99 -2.26 -8.51
C LYS A 108 19.16 -2.27 -9.52
N LYS A 109 18.95 -1.69 -10.71
CA LYS A 109 19.97 -1.60 -11.74
C LYS A 109 21.05 -0.56 -11.41
N ASN A 110 20.63 0.61 -10.92
CA ASN A 110 21.51 1.77 -10.79
C ASN A 110 22.21 1.84 -9.43
N GLN A 111 21.52 1.44 -8.36
CA GLN A 111 22.02 1.50 -6.97
C GLN A 111 21.54 0.26 -6.17
N PRO A 112 21.98 -0.97 -6.54
CA PRO A 112 21.49 -2.21 -5.94
C PRO A 112 21.69 -2.30 -4.42
N THR A 113 22.71 -1.62 -3.87
CA THR A 113 22.98 -1.59 -2.42
C THR A 113 21.92 -0.84 -1.63
N LEU A 114 21.11 -0.01 -2.29
CA LEU A 114 20.01 0.73 -1.69
C LEU A 114 18.64 0.06 -1.90
N LEU A 115 18.59 -1.17 -2.41
CA LEU A 115 17.32 -1.87 -2.53
C LEU A 115 16.65 -2.01 -1.14
N PRO A 116 15.37 -1.64 -0.99
CA PRO A 116 14.68 -1.74 0.28
C PRO A 116 14.39 -3.22 0.63
N GLN A 117 14.34 -3.51 1.92
CA GLN A 117 13.97 -4.85 2.43
C GLN A 117 12.46 -5.03 2.51
N VAL A 118 11.71 -3.94 2.57
CA VAL A 118 10.25 -3.91 2.57
C VAL A 118 9.77 -2.62 1.90
N VAL A 119 8.67 -2.68 1.16
CA VAL A 119 8.07 -1.53 0.47
C VAL A 119 6.69 -1.23 1.03
N PHE A 120 6.48 0.01 1.47
CA PHE A 120 5.17 0.54 1.84
C PHE A 120 4.52 1.15 0.61
N VAL A 121 3.30 0.73 0.33
CA VAL A 121 2.58 1.07 -0.90
C VAL A 121 1.34 1.87 -0.51
N ASP A 122 1.17 3.08 -1.05
CA ASP A 122 -0.08 3.83 -0.89
C ASP A 122 -1.21 3.11 -1.65
N GLY A 123 -1.94 2.27 -0.92
CA GLY A 123 -2.92 1.37 -1.53
C GLY A 123 -3.22 0.14 -0.70
N ASN A 124 -4.22 -0.62 -1.12
CA ASN A 124 -4.66 -1.82 -0.41
C ASN A 124 -3.78 -3.04 -0.73
N GLY A 125 -3.67 -3.95 0.24
CA GLY A 125 -3.08 -5.29 0.10
C GLY A 125 -4.16 -6.39 0.02
N LEU A 126 -4.15 -7.32 0.99
CA LEU A 126 -5.16 -8.40 1.10
C LEU A 126 -6.58 -7.88 1.39
N PHE A 127 -6.70 -6.69 1.95
CA PHE A 127 -8.00 -6.06 2.19
C PHE A 127 -8.52 -5.39 0.90
N HIS A 128 -8.94 -6.22 -0.04
CA HIS A 128 -9.38 -5.84 -1.38
C HIS A 128 -10.51 -6.76 -1.86
N TYR A 129 -11.26 -6.36 -2.89
CA TYR A 129 -12.41 -7.13 -3.42
C TYR A 129 -12.11 -8.60 -3.71
N ARG A 130 -10.88 -8.87 -4.18
CA ARG A 130 -10.38 -10.21 -4.55
C ARG A 130 -9.16 -10.62 -3.73
N GLU A 131 -9.00 -10.03 -2.54
CA GLU A 131 -7.83 -10.21 -1.67
C GLU A 131 -6.47 -9.96 -2.36
N PHE A 132 -6.46 -9.14 -3.42
CA PHE A 132 -5.28 -8.89 -4.23
C PHE A 132 -5.25 -7.44 -4.69
N GLY A 133 -4.91 -6.53 -3.77
CA GLY A 133 -4.73 -5.11 -4.05
C GLY A 133 -3.34 -4.78 -4.62
N LEU A 134 -3.08 -3.49 -4.79
CA LEU A 134 -1.83 -2.94 -5.35
C LEU A 134 -0.58 -3.46 -4.63
N ALA A 135 -0.59 -3.49 -3.29
CA ALA A 135 0.58 -3.92 -2.53
C ALA A 135 0.90 -5.41 -2.73
N CYS A 136 -0.13 -6.26 -2.84
CA CYS A 136 0.04 -7.67 -3.16
C CYS A 136 0.57 -7.84 -4.59
N HIS A 137 0.01 -7.09 -5.54
CA HIS A 137 0.42 -7.14 -6.93
C HIS A 137 1.90 -6.76 -7.10
N LEU A 138 2.31 -5.63 -6.51
CA LEU A 138 3.69 -5.19 -6.52
C LEU A 138 4.61 -6.17 -5.80
N GLY A 139 4.21 -6.70 -4.63
CA GLY A 139 5.01 -7.66 -3.86
C GLY A 139 5.29 -8.95 -4.63
N VAL A 140 4.26 -9.54 -5.25
CA VAL A 140 4.41 -10.77 -6.06
C VAL A 140 5.34 -10.54 -7.25
N LEU A 141 5.19 -9.42 -7.97
CA LEU A 141 6.01 -9.17 -9.17
C LEU A 141 7.43 -8.69 -8.86
N SER A 142 7.63 -7.95 -7.77
CA SER A 142 8.97 -7.48 -7.36
C SER A 142 9.76 -8.53 -6.59
N GLY A 143 9.07 -9.49 -5.96
CA GLY A 143 9.66 -10.43 -5.02
C GLY A 143 10.07 -9.80 -3.68
N LEU A 144 9.61 -8.57 -3.40
CA LEU A 144 9.88 -7.87 -2.14
C LEU A 144 8.69 -7.99 -1.17
N PRO A 145 8.94 -8.05 0.15
CA PRO A 145 7.90 -7.81 1.14
C PRO A 145 7.24 -6.45 0.91
N CYS A 146 5.90 -6.41 0.85
CA CYS A 146 5.13 -5.19 0.62
C CYS A 146 4.06 -5.00 1.69
N VAL A 147 3.80 -3.77 2.12
CA VAL A 147 2.71 -3.45 3.04
C VAL A 147 1.79 -2.43 2.39
N GLY A 148 0.50 -2.76 2.31
CA GLY A 148 -0.50 -1.80 1.84
C GLY A 148 -0.82 -0.81 2.95
N VAL A 149 -0.76 0.48 2.63
CA VAL A 149 -1.05 1.57 3.53
C VAL A 149 -2.16 2.41 2.90
N ALA A 150 -3.41 2.19 3.32
CA ALA A 150 -4.55 2.89 2.74
C ALA A 150 -5.00 4.05 3.62
N LYS A 151 -5.37 5.17 2.97
CA LYS A 151 -5.89 6.39 3.61
C LYS A 151 -7.39 6.32 3.92
N ASN A 152 -8.13 5.46 3.22
CA ASN A 152 -9.58 5.33 3.35
C ASN A 152 -9.98 3.86 3.51
N LEU A 153 -11.01 3.59 4.30
CA LEU A 153 -11.56 2.24 4.44
C LEU A 153 -12.25 1.79 3.15
N LEU A 154 -11.73 0.74 2.54
CA LEU A 154 -12.43 0.00 1.49
C LEU A 154 -13.54 -0.87 2.11
N GLN A 155 -14.75 -0.82 1.56
CA GLN A 155 -15.88 -1.58 2.09
C GLN A 155 -15.99 -2.93 1.39
N VAL A 156 -15.26 -3.93 1.91
CA VAL A 156 -15.16 -5.28 1.35
C VAL A 156 -15.13 -6.32 2.46
N GLN A 157 -15.39 -7.58 2.09
CA GLN A 157 -15.24 -8.73 3.00
C GLN A 157 -16.07 -8.58 4.29
N GLY A 158 -17.24 -7.94 4.18
CA GLY A 158 -18.16 -7.67 5.30
C GLY A 158 -17.77 -6.51 6.21
N VAL A 159 -16.63 -5.86 5.95
CA VAL A 159 -16.23 -4.65 6.66
C VAL A 159 -16.84 -3.43 5.98
N ASN A 160 -17.50 -2.58 6.75
CA ASN A 160 -18.16 -1.38 6.28
C ASN A 160 -17.97 -0.23 7.29
N LYS A 161 -18.34 0.99 6.89
CA LYS A 161 -18.28 2.18 7.77
C LYS A 161 -19.48 2.23 8.73
N SER A 162 -19.64 1.20 9.57
CA SER A 162 -20.70 1.13 10.59
C SER A 162 -20.48 2.13 11.73
N GLU A 163 -21.51 2.34 12.55
CA GLU A 163 -21.41 3.09 13.81
C GLU A 163 -20.40 2.46 14.78
N GLU A 164 -20.31 1.13 14.81
CA GLU A 164 -19.31 0.41 15.60
C GLU A 164 -17.89 0.75 15.13
N HIS A 165 -17.63 0.71 13.82
CA HIS A 165 -16.33 1.07 13.25
C HIS A 165 -15.95 2.52 13.56
N GLN A 166 -16.91 3.44 13.43
CA GLN A 166 -16.70 4.85 13.77
C GLN A 166 -16.43 5.04 15.27
N SER A 167 -17.09 4.28 16.13
CA SER A 167 -16.86 4.30 17.58
C SER A 167 -15.47 3.77 17.94
N GLN A 168 -15.00 2.71 17.27
CA GLN A 168 -13.64 2.19 17.44
C GLN A 168 -12.58 3.21 17.02
N ILE A 169 -12.79 3.91 15.90
CA ILE A 169 -11.92 5.02 15.47
C ILE A 169 -11.92 6.14 16.52
N ALA A 170 -13.09 6.56 16.98
CA ALA A 170 -13.21 7.62 17.99
C ALA A 170 -12.57 7.24 19.33
N ALA A 171 -12.45 5.95 19.64
CA ALA A 171 -11.77 5.46 20.83
C ALA A 171 -10.23 5.51 20.74
N LEU A 172 -9.66 5.74 19.55
CA LEU A 172 -8.22 5.92 19.38
C LEU A 172 -7.82 7.34 19.83
N GLN A 173 -7.00 7.45 20.88
CA GLN A 173 -6.69 8.74 21.52
C GLN A 173 -5.24 9.16 21.33
N ARG A 174 -4.33 8.19 21.25
CA ARG A 174 -2.89 8.44 21.17
C ARG A 174 -2.33 7.91 19.86
N GLY A 175 -1.25 8.54 19.43
CA GLY A 175 -0.42 8.02 18.35
C GLY A 175 -0.03 6.57 18.58
N GLY A 176 -0.30 5.71 17.59
CA GLY A 176 -0.04 4.28 17.66
C GLY A 176 -1.15 3.43 18.27
N ASP A 177 -2.20 4.03 18.86
CA ASP A 177 -3.40 3.27 19.23
C ASP A 177 -3.95 2.59 17.98
N SER A 178 -4.43 1.35 18.11
CA SER A 178 -4.88 0.58 16.95
C SER A 178 -5.86 -0.53 17.31
N PHE A 179 -6.67 -0.95 16.33
CA PHE A 179 -7.55 -2.10 16.44
C PHE A 179 -7.52 -2.94 15.15
N PRO A 180 -7.76 -4.25 15.23
CA PRO A 180 -7.71 -5.12 14.05
C PRO A 180 -8.91 -4.87 13.12
N LEU A 181 -8.68 -4.92 11.80
CA LEU A 181 -9.74 -5.12 10.83
C LEU A 181 -10.02 -6.60 10.67
N ILE A 182 -11.24 -7.02 11.00
CA ILE A 182 -11.67 -8.41 10.94
C ILE A 182 -12.75 -8.54 9.88
N GLY A 183 -12.54 -9.40 8.89
CA GLY A 183 -13.54 -9.70 7.86
C GLY A 183 -14.68 -10.57 8.40
N ALA A 184 -15.76 -10.70 7.63
CA ALA A 184 -16.89 -11.56 7.97
C ALA A 184 -16.53 -13.04 8.17
N SER A 185 -15.40 -13.49 7.62
CA SER A 185 -14.85 -14.84 7.84
C SER A 185 -14.18 -15.02 9.21
N GLY A 186 -14.01 -13.95 9.99
CA GLY A 186 -13.22 -13.92 11.22
C GLY A 186 -11.70 -13.76 10.98
N LYS A 187 -11.26 -13.71 9.72
CA LYS A 187 -9.85 -13.46 9.37
C LYS A 187 -9.48 -12.01 9.70
N VAL A 188 -8.31 -11.80 10.30
CA VAL A 188 -7.71 -10.46 10.42
C VAL A 188 -7.12 -10.09 9.07
N LEU A 189 -7.62 -9.00 8.48
CA LEU A 189 -7.27 -8.55 7.13
C LEU A 189 -6.33 -7.34 7.14
N GLY A 190 -6.16 -6.72 8.30
CA GLY A 190 -5.30 -5.58 8.51
C GLY A 190 -5.52 -4.96 9.87
N LYS A 191 -5.09 -3.71 10.02
CA LYS A 191 -5.19 -2.96 11.25
C LYS A 191 -5.51 -1.50 10.96
N VAL A 192 -6.37 -0.94 11.79
CA VAL A 192 -6.67 0.48 11.85
C VAL A 192 -5.77 1.10 12.90
N ARG A 193 -5.01 2.16 12.57
CA ARG A 193 -4.04 2.75 13.49
C ARG A 193 -4.09 4.27 13.49
N GLN A 194 -4.11 4.86 14.68
CA GLN A 194 -4.05 6.30 14.89
C GLN A 194 -2.66 6.83 14.60
N ARG A 195 -2.61 8.00 13.97
CA ARG A 195 -1.37 8.64 13.57
C ARG A 195 -0.64 9.26 14.74
N THR A 196 0.69 9.20 14.70
CA THR A 196 1.56 9.71 15.77
C THR A 196 1.68 11.23 15.76
N ASP A 197 1.49 11.86 14.59
CA ASP A 197 1.61 13.30 14.42
C ASP A 197 0.28 14.00 14.18
N ALA A 198 -0.07 14.88 15.13
CA ALA A 198 -1.18 15.78 15.07
C ALA A 198 -0.88 16.97 14.15
N GLN A 199 -0.94 16.77 12.83
CA GLN A 199 -1.48 17.81 11.96
C GLN A 199 -2.87 17.37 11.53
N LYS A 200 -3.90 17.98 12.14
CA LYS A 200 -5.28 17.93 11.64
C LYS A 200 -5.28 18.56 10.25
N ILE A 201 -5.09 17.76 9.21
CA ILE A 201 -5.44 18.17 7.85
C ILE A 201 -6.97 18.15 7.79
N GLU A 202 -7.56 19.32 7.56
CA GLU A 202 -9.01 19.47 7.37
C GLU A 202 -9.43 18.88 6.03
N THR A 203 -9.70 17.57 6.00
CA THR A 203 -10.45 16.92 4.92
C THR A 203 -11.79 16.41 5.45
N ASN A 204 -12.87 16.61 4.69
CA ASN A 204 -14.25 16.37 5.11
C ASN A 204 -14.67 14.88 5.20
N THR A 205 -13.73 13.94 5.39
CA THR A 205 -14.03 12.52 5.54
C THR A 205 -13.95 12.10 7.01
N SER A 206 -14.84 11.20 7.44
CA SER A 206 -14.95 10.71 8.83
C SER A 206 -13.75 9.88 9.33
N ASP A 207 -12.74 9.66 8.49
CA ASP A 207 -11.56 8.81 8.77
C ASP A 207 -10.33 9.68 9.10
N LYS A 208 -10.53 10.83 9.77
CA LYS A 208 -9.44 11.77 10.10
C LYS A 208 -8.42 11.11 11.03
N GLY A 209 -7.17 11.05 10.58
CA GLY A 209 -6.02 10.75 11.46
C GLY A 209 -5.71 9.27 11.66
N VAL A 210 -6.24 8.40 10.79
CA VAL A 210 -6.10 6.95 10.89
C VAL A 210 -5.49 6.39 9.60
N VAL A 211 -4.52 5.49 9.74
CA VAL A 211 -3.89 4.75 8.65
C VAL A 211 -4.34 3.30 8.71
N LEU A 212 -4.64 2.73 7.55
CA LEU A 212 -5.01 1.34 7.44
C LEU A 212 -3.83 0.52 6.94
N LEU A 213 -3.29 -0.32 7.82
CA LEU A 213 -2.17 -1.21 7.52
C LEU A 213 -2.73 -2.55 7.10
N LEU A 214 -2.64 -2.80 5.80
CA LEU A 214 -3.25 -3.92 5.12
C LEU A 214 -2.15 -4.89 4.76
N LEU A 215 -2.10 -5.93 5.59
CA LEU A 215 -1.00 -6.86 5.60
C LEU A 215 -0.90 -7.57 4.26
N THR A 216 0.34 -7.80 3.86
CA THR A 216 0.68 -9.01 3.12
C THR A 216 1.19 -10.08 4.06
N SER A 217 1.82 -9.77 5.22
CA SER A 217 2.26 -10.77 6.21
C SER A 217 1.75 -10.51 7.64
N LYS A 218 1.56 -11.57 8.45
CA LYS A 218 0.98 -11.51 9.82
C LYS A 218 1.74 -10.66 10.85
N LYS A 219 2.99 -10.24 10.61
CA LYS A 219 3.84 -9.64 11.65
C LYS A 219 4.62 -8.39 11.25
N THR A 220 4.39 -7.84 10.07
CA THR A 220 4.93 -6.51 9.70
C THR A 220 4.22 -5.35 10.46
N LEU A 221 3.51 -5.67 11.55
CA LEU A 221 2.70 -4.75 12.35
C LEU A 221 3.44 -4.03 13.50
N ALA A 222 4.77 -4.17 13.64
CA ALA A 222 5.47 -3.52 14.77
C ALA A 222 6.52 -2.47 14.37
N ALA A 223 6.84 -2.26 13.08
CA ALA A 223 7.80 -1.23 12.64
C ALA A 223 7.18 0.20 12.61
N GLU A 224 6.05 0.38 13.32
CA GLU A 224 4.91 1.21 12.91
C GLU A 224 4.78 2.59 13.58
N SER A 225 5.70 3.01 14.46
CA SER A 225 5.66 4.40 14.98
C SER A 225 6.21 5.42 13.99
N GLN A 226 7.01 4.96 13.01
CA GLN A 226 7.92 5.78 12.22
C GLN A 226 7.61 5.78 10.71
N THR A 227 6.94 4.74 10.19
CA THR A 227 6.58 4.61 8.76
C THR A 227 5.61 5.68 8.23
N GLN A 228 4.94 6.43 9.11
CA GLN A 228 3.98 7.46 8.70
C GLN A 228 4.63 8.68 8.04
N GLN A 229 5.94 8.89 8.21
CA GLN A 229 6.67 9.94 7.49
C GLN A 229 6.82 9.60 5.99
N ILE A 230 6.99 8.31 5.67
CA ILE A 230 7.42 7.81 4.34
C ILE A 230 6.40 8.10 3.24
N LEU A 231 5.10 8.03 3.54
CA LEU A 231 4.03 8.22 2.56
C LEU A 231 3.34 9.59 2.67
N TYR A 232 3.60 10.35 3.73
CA TYR A 232 2.74 11.48 4.11
C TYR A 232 3.35 12.87 3.99
N ASP A 233 4.53 12.99 3.39
CA ASP A 233 4.95 14.25 2.75
C ASP A 233 4.11 14.56 1.48
N ASP A 234 2.80 14.23 1.46
CA ASP A 234 1.81 14.45 0.37
C ASP A 234 1.63 15.91 -0.01
N HIS A 235 2.10 16.82 0.85
CA HIS A 235 2.18 18.24 0.54
C HIS A 235 3.54 18.67 -0.04
N ASN A 236 4.59 17.87 0.12
CA ASN A 236 5.93 18.12 -0.42
C ASN A 236 6.24 17.30 -1.69
N TRP A 237 5.57 16.16 -1.90
CA TRP A 237 5.80 15.26 -3.04
C TRP A 237 4.85 15.47 -4.22
N ARG A 238 3.72 16.18 -4.05
CA ARG A 238 2.88 16.61 -5.19
C ARG A 238 3.75 17.46 -6.10
N ALA A 239 3.92 16.99 -7.33
CA ALA A 239 4.68 17.64 -8.38
C ALA A 239 4.59 19.16 -8.26
N ARG A 240 5.74 19.77 -7.97
CA ARG A 240 5.99 21.15 -8.39
C ARG A 240 5.88 21.24 -9.91
#